data_AF-A0A4R1G1J5-F1
#
_entry.id   AF-A0A4R1G1J5-F1
#
_cell.length_a   1.000
_cell.length_b   1.000
_cell.length_c   1.000
_cell.angle_alpha   90.00
_cell.angle_beta   90.00
_cell.angle_gamma   90.00
#
_symmetry.space_group_name_H-M   'P 1'
#
loop_
_entity.id
_entity.type
_entity.pdbx_description
1 polymer ?
#
loop_
_entity_poly.entity_id
_entity_poly.type
_entity_poly.pdbx_seq_one_letter_code
_entity_poly.pdbx_strand_id
1 'polypeptide(L)'
;MNTCTSNRKHSYSYEDLLASGRGELFGENGPQLPAPSMLMMDRVVEMNENGGKFGKGYIEAELDIHPQLDFFGCHFLGDPVMPGCLGLDAMWQLVGFFLGWIGGQGKGRALGVGEVKFTGQVLPTAKKVTYRIHMKRVINRKLVMGMADGEVEVDGRVIYTATDLKVGLFQDTSTF
;
A
#
# COMPACT_ATOMS: atom_id res chain seq x y z
N MET A 1 -23.46 -5.04 19.89
CA MET A 1 -22.07 -5.50 19.72
C MET A 1 -22.01 -6.24 18.39
N ASN A 2 -21.70 -5.55 17.29
CA ASN A 2 -21.50 -6.18 15.98
C ASN A 2 -20.00 -6.42 15.80
N THR A 3 -19.52 -7.55 16.29
CA THR A 3 -18.19 -8.05 15.97
C THR A 3 -18.21 -8.61 14.55
N CYS A 4 -18.11 -7.74 13.55
CA CYS A 4 -17.78 -8.12 12.16
C CYS A 4 -16.28 -8.46 11.99
N THR A 5 -15.57 -8.82 13.06
CA THR A 5 -14.19 -9.31 13.01
C THR A 5 -14.18 -10.82 12.79
N SER A 6 -14.68 -11.27 11.64
CA SER A 6 -14.49 -12.66 11.20
C SER A 6 -13.21 -12.75 10.36
N ASN A 7 -12.12 -13.17 11.01
CA ASN A 7 -10.83 -13.58 10.46
C ASN A 7 -10.02 -12.55 9.65
N ARG A 8 -9.50 -11.54 10.34
CA ARG A 8 -8.36 -10.76 9.82
C ARG A 8 -7.13 -11.65 9.71
N LYS A 9 -6.58 -11.77 8.51
CA LYS A 9 -5.32 -12.49 8.27
C LYS A 9 -4.13 -11.56 8.56
N HIS A 10 -2.99 -12.15 8.89
CA HIS A 10 -1.71 -11.44 9.01
C HIS A 10 -0.93 -11.39 7.69
N SER A 11 -1.42 -12.08 6.65
CA SER A 11 -0.84 -12.10 5.31
C SER A 11 -1.94 -12.30 4.27
N TYR A 12 -1.72 -11.79 3.06
CA TYR A 12 -2.68 -11.81 1.96
C TYR A 12 -1.98 -12.16 0.65
N SER A 13 -2.55 -13.12 -0.08
CA SER A 13 -2.07 -13.56 -1.40
C SER A 13 -2.53 -12.61 -2.51
N TYR A 14 -1.98 -12.78 -3.72
CA TYR A 14 -2.39 -11.97 -4.88
C TYR A 14 -3.89 -12.05 -5.14
N GLU A 15 -4.48 -13.24 -5.06
CA GLU A 15 -5.93 -13.42 -5.23
C GLU A 15 -6.75 -12.68 -4.17
N ASP A 16 -6.26 -12.61 -2.93
CA ASP A 16 -6.90 -11.79 -1.89
C ASP A 16 -6.81 -10.28 -2.24
N LEU A 17 -5.69 -9.83 -2.81
CA LEU A 17 -5.51 -8.43 -3.23
C LEU A 17 -6.39 -8.09 -4.44
N LEU A 18 -6.54 -9.01 -5.40
CA LEU A 18 -7.48 -8.86 -6.50
C LEU A 18 -8.93 -8.81 -6.00
N ALA A 19 -9.29 -9.64 -5.01
CA ALA A 19 -10.59 -9.58 -4.35
C ALA A 19 -10.80 -8.23 -3.62
N SER A 20 -9.75 -7.66 -3.02
CA SER A 20 -9.80 -6.30 -2.47
C SER A 20 -10.08 -5.27 -3.56
N GLY A 21 -9.43 -5.38 -4.73
CA GLY A 21 -9.69 -4.51 -5.88
C GLY A 21 -11.14 -4.57 -6.36
N ARG A 22 -11.77 -5.74 -6.27
CA ARG A 22 -13.19 -5.94 -6.62
C ARG A 22 -14.17 -5.56 -5.50
N GLY A 23 -13.69 -5.14 -4.33
CA GLY A 23 -14.54 -4.79 -3.17
C GLY A 23 -15.10 -5.99 -2.41
N GLU A 24 -14.57 -7.18 -2.65
CA GLU A 24 -15.04 -8.44 -2.05
C GLU A 24 -14.39 -8.70 -0.68
N LEU A 25 -13.20 -8.13 -0.42
CA LEU A 25 -12.41 -8.45 0.76
C LEU A 25 -12.89 -7.76 2.05
N PHE A 26 -13.19 -6.46 1.98
CA PHE A 26 -13.63 -5.65 3.14
C PHE A 26 -15.13 -5.33 3.10
N GLY A 27 -15.87 -5.97 2.18
CA GLY A 27 -17.28 -5.74 1.92
C GLY A 27 -17.57 -4.41 1.20
N GLU A 28 -18.84 -4.20 0.86
CA GLU A 28 -19.30 -3.08 0.00
C GLU A 28 -18.94 -1.68 0.54
N ASN A 29 -18.79 -1.54 1.86
CA ASN A 29 -18.47 -0.28 2.52
C ASN A 29 -16.98 -0.15 2.88
N GLY A 30 -16.15 -1.15 2.58
CA GLY A 30 -14.72 -1.12 2.82
C GLY A 30 -13.94 -0.41 1.70
N PRO A 31 -12.67 -0.04 1.94
CA PRO A 31 -11.83 0.47 0.88
C PRO A 31 -11.45 -0.64 -0.11
N GLN A 32 -11.14 -0.24 -1.33
CA GLN A 32 -10.62 -1.12 -2.37
C GLN A 32 -9.17 -0.76 -2.66
N LEU A 33 -8.35 -1.77 -2.98
CA LEU A 33 -7.11 -1.55 -3.69
C LEU A 33 -7.38 -1.17 -5.14
N PRO A 34 -6.43 -0.55 -5.86
CA PRO A 34 -6.48 -0.51 -7.31
C PRO A 34 -6.49 -1.94 -7.90
N ALA A 35 -7.09 -2.09 -9.08
CA ALA A 35 -6.91 -3.29 -9.90
C ALA A 35 -5.65 -3.15 -10.76
N PRO A 36 -5.10 -4.26 -11.31
CA PRO A 36 -4.09 -4.19 -12.35
C PRO A 36 -4.53 -3.29 -13.53
N SER A 37 -3.63 -2.51 -14.13
CA SER A 37 -2.18 -2.44 -13.92
C SER A 37 -1.71 -1.45 -12.84
N MET A 38 -2.61 -0.92 -12.01
CA MET A 38 -2.27 0.04 -10.93
C MET A 38 -2.03 -0.63 -9.57
N LEU A 39 -2.35 -1.92 -9.42
CA LEU A 39 -2.02 -2.70 -8.21
C LEU A 39 -0.50 -2.96 -8.16
N MET A 40 0.20 -2.37 -7.19
CA MET A 40 1.67 -2.37 -7.11
C MET A 40 2.25 -3.35 -6.09
N MET A 41 1.55 -4.44 -5.80
CA MET A 41 2.04 -5.49 -4.90
C MET A 41 1.39 -6.83 -5.26
N ASP A 42 2.14 -7.91 -5.12
CA ASP A 42 1.66 -9.27 -5.35
C ASP A 42 1.18 -9.92 -4.07
N ARG A 43 1.67 -9.47 -2.91
CA ARG A 43 1.32 -10.04 -1.61
C ARG A 43 1.60 -9.10 -0.46
N VAL A 44 0.84 -9.25 0.61
CA VAL A 44 1.16 -8.74 1.94
C VAL A 44 1.69 -9.92 2.75
N VAL A 45 2.96 -9.89 3.16
CA VAL A 45 3.60 -10.99 3.88
C VAL A 45 3.41 -10.89 5.39
N GLU A 46 3.29 -9.66 5.91
CA GLU A 46 3.03 -9.41 7.32
C GLU A 46 2.12 -8.19 7.49
N MET A 47 1.17 -8.28 8.40
CA MET A 47 0.40 -7.16 8.90
C MET A 47 0.02 -7.34 10.36
N ASN A 48 0.28 -6.31 11.17
CA ASN A 48 -0.01 -6.33 12.60
C ASN A 48 -0.40 -4.93 13.13
N GLU A 49 -1.07 -4.86 14.29
CA GLU A 49 -1.56 -3.60 14.88
C GLU A 49 -0.57 -2.91 15.83
N ASN A 50 0.39 -3.64 16.39
CA ASN A 50 1.17 -3.17 17.55
C ASN A 50 2.69 -3.11 17.28
N GLY A 51 3.15 -3.53 16.11
CA GLY A 51 4.55 -3.50 15.71
C GLY A 51 4.94 -2.21 15.00
N GLY A 52 6.07 -2.29 14.29
CA GLY A 52 6.65 -1.18 13.53
C GLY A 52 7.33 -0.14 14.43
N LYS A 53 8.00 0.83 13.79
CA LYS A 53 8.84 1.85 14.44
C LYS A 53 8.14 2.65 15.56
N PHE A 54 6.82 2.80 15.46
CA PHE A 54 6.03 3.61 16.39
C PHE A 54 5.09 2.80 17.29
N GLY A 55 5.08 1.46 17.16
CA GLY A 55 4.21 0.57 17.95
C GLY A 55 2.72 0.76 17.68
N LYS A 56 2.33 1.19 16.47
CA LYS A 56 0.93 1.44 16.08
C LYS A 56 0.51 0.73 14.80
N GLY A 57 1.31 -0.24 14.39
CA GLY A 57 1.03 -1.11 13.26
C GLY A 57 2.16 -1.13 12.25
N TYR A 58 2.23 -2.25 11.56
CA TYR A 58 3.24 -2.53 10.58
C TYR A 58 2.65 -3.35 9.44
N ILE A 59 3.08 -3.03 8.22
CA ILE A 59 2.78 -3.81 7.02
C ILE A 59 4.09 -4.08 6.28
N GLU A 60 4.32 -5.33 5.87
CA GLU A 60 5.33 -5.70 4.89
C GLU A 60 4.65 -6.35 3.69
N ALA A 61 4.99 -5.89 2.49
CA ALA A 61 4.43 -6.36 1.23
C ALA A 61 5.50 -6.47 0.16
N GLU A 62 5.23 -7.24 -0.89
CA GLU A 62 6.20 -7.54 -1.94
C GLU A 62 5.58 -7.39 -3.33
N LEU A 63 6.41 -7.00 -4.30
CA LEU A 63 6.13 -7.03 -5.74
C LEU A 63 7.27 -7.80 -6.42
N ASP A 64 6.93 -8.84 -7.17
CA ASP A 64 7.88 -9.57 -7.99
C ASP A 64 8.21 -8.77 -9.24
N ILE A 65 9.50 -8.67 -9.54
CA ILE A 65 9.98 -7.91 -10.69
C ILE A 65 10.34 -8.88 -11.82
N HIS A 66 9.79 -8.59 -12.99
CA HIS A 66 10.18 -9.25 -14.24
C HIS A 66 10.14 -8.25 -15.40
N PRO A 67 10.93 -8.48 -16.48
CA PRO A 67 11.07 -7.50 -17.57
C PRO A 67 9.78 -7.18 -18.35
N GLN A 68 8.75 -8.01 -18.22
CA GLN A 68 7.47 -7.87 -18.92
C GLN A 68 6.45 -7.01 -18.18
N LEU A 69 6.76 -6.48 -16.99
CA LEU A 69 5.88 -5.53 -16.32
C LEU A 69 5.67 -4.30 -17.22
N ASP A 70 4.40 -3.93 -17.42
CA ASP A 70 3.96 -2.96 -18.43
C ASP A 70 4.75 -1.65 -18.42
N PHE A 71 5.09 -1.15 -17.22
CA PHE A 71 5.76 0.13 -17.06
C PHE A 71 7.20 0.13 -17.63
N PHE A 72 7.91 -1.00 -17.68
CA PHE A 72 9.26 -1.03 -18.26
C PHE A 72 9.23 -0.83 -19.78
N GLY A 73 8.13 -1.20 -20.44
CA GLY A 73 7.96 -1.03 -21.88
C GLY A 73 7.78 0.42 -22.32
N CYS A 74 7.44 1.32 -21.40
CA CYS A 74 7.17 2.73 -21.69
C CYS A 74 8.00 3.73 -20.89
N HIS A 75 8.67 3.30 -19.82
CA HIS A 75 9.38 4.20 -18.90
C HIS A 75 10.82 3.71 -18.64
N PHE A 76 11.80 4.09 -19.44
CA PHE A 76 11.72 4.82 -20.72
C PHE A 76 12.11 3.88 -21.87
N LEU A 77 11.81 4.29 -23.11
CA LEU A 77 12.28 3.55 -24.28
C LEU A 77 13.82 3.57 -24.32
N GLY A 78 14.44 2.39 -24.17
CA GLY A 78 15.89 2.22 -24.14
C GLY A 78 16.57 2.46 -22.79
N ASP A 79 15.83 2.90 -21.78
CA ASP A 79 16.31 3.09 -20.40
C ASP A 79 15.21 2.66 -19.40
N PRO A 80 14.93 1.34 -19.30
CA PRO A 80 13.79 0.85 -18.54
C PRO A 80 14.04 0.93 -17.04
N VAL A 81 13.14 1.60 -16.34
CA VAL A 81 13.16 1.79 -14.89
C VAL A 81 11.74 1.91 -14.34
N MET A 82 11.46 1.23 -13.22
CA MET A 82 10.15 1.37 -12.58
C MET A 82 9.89 2.85 -12.23
N PRO A 83 8.74 3.42 -12.60
CA PRO A 83 8.38 4.77 -12.18
C PRO A 83 8.38 4.88 -10.65
N GLY A 84 9.20 5.77 -10.10
CA GLY A 84 9.29 5.97 -8.64
C GLY A 84 7.95 6.34 -7.99
N CYS A 85 7.07 7.00 -8.75
CA CYS A 85 5.70 7.32 -8.32
C CYS A 85 4.84 6.08 -8.06
N LEU A 86 5.04 4.97 -8.78
CA LEU A 86 4.30 3.72 -8.54
C LEU A 86 4.77 3.03 -7.26
N GLY A 87 6.06 3.12 -6.93
CA GLY A 87 6.57 2.66 -5.63
C GLY A 87 6.04 3.51 -4.47
N LEU A 88 5.86 4.81 -4.68
CA LEU A 88 5.20 5.69 -3.71
C LEU A 88 3.71 5.37 -3.56
N ASP A 89 3.02 5.11 -4.67
CA ASP A 89 1.60 4.74 -4.67
C ASP A 89 1.34 3.43 -3.94
N ALA A 90 2.21 2.41 -4.10
CA ALA A 90 2.16 1.18 -3.33
C ALA A 90 2.13 1.44 -1.81
N MET A 91 2.90 2.41 -1.32
CA MET A 91 2.89 2.77 0.10
C MET A 91 1.56 3.39 0.53
N TRP A 92 0.94 4.27 -0.28
CA TRP A 92 -0.41 4.77 0.02
C TRP A 92 -1.47 3.67 -0.07
N GLN A 93 -1.39 2.77 -1.05
CA GLN A 93 -2.26 1.60 -1.17
C GLN A 93 -2.24 0.78 0.12
N LEU A 94 -1.05 0.47 0.66
CA LEU A 94 -0.89 -0.29 1.90
C LEU A 94 -1.42 0.45 3.15
N VAL A 95 -1.24 1.77 3.25
CA VAL A 95 -1.85 2.56 4.33
C VAL A 95 -3.38 2.51 4.25
N GLY A 96 -3.96 2.66 3.06
CA GLY A 96 -5.41 2.56 2.85
C GLY A 96 -5.95 1.16 3.13
N PHE A 97 -5.22 0.13 2.70
CA PHE A 97 -5.52 -1.28 2.97
C PHE A 97 -5.53 -1.56 4.48
N PHE A 98 -4.53 -1.07 5.21
CA PHE A 98 -4.47 -1.19 6.68
C PHE A 98 -5.69 -0.56 7.36
N LEU A 99 -6.17 0.61 6.89
CA LEU A 99 -7.37 1.24 7.44
C LEU A 99 -8.61 0.38 7.23
N GLY A 100 -8.77 -0.25 6.06
CA GLY A 100 -9.83 -1.22 5.81
C GLY A 100 -9.69 -2.46 6.69
N TRP A 101 -8.47 -2.96 6.83
CA TRP A 101 -8.14 -4.14 7.62
C TRP A 101 -8.47 -3.98 9.11
N ILE A 102 -8.32 -2.79 9.69
CA ILE A 102 -8.78 -2.51 11.06
C ILE A 102 -10.27 -2.17 11.18
N GLY A 103 -11.06 -2.42 10.12
CA GLY A 103 -12.50 -2.20 10.09
C GLY A 103 -12.94 -0.78 9.74
N GLY A 104 -12.05 0.05 9.19
CA GLY A 104 -12.41 1.34 8.64
C GLY A 104 -13.31 1.20 7.41
N GLN A 105 -14.28 2.10 7.27
CA GLN A 105 -15.23 2.11 6.16
C GLN A 105 -15.07 3.39 5.33
N GLY A 106 -15.35 3.27 4.03
CA GLY A 106 -15.29 4.34 3.05
C GLY A 106 -14.24 4.08 1.96
N LYS A 107 -14.28 4.91 0.91
CA LYS A 107 -13.38 4.86 -0.24
C LYS A 107 -12.05 5.54 0.10
N GLY A 108 -10.94 4.87 -0.20
CA GLY A 108 -9.60 5.38 0.05
C GLY A 108 -9.22 6.56 -0.84
N ARG A 109 -8.61 7.60 -0.25
CA ARG A 109 -7.96 8.70 -0.98
C ARG A 109 -6.62 9.01 -0.32
N ALA A 110 -5.55 9.02 -1.12
CA ALA A 110 -4.27 9.57 -0.69
C ALA A 110 -4.44 11.08 -0.49
N LEU A 111 -3.96 11.57 0.66
CA LEU A 111 -4.04 12.99 1.05
C LEU A 111 -2.68 13.69 0.93
N GLY A 112 -1.66 12.95 0.50
CA GLY A 112 -0.30 13.44 0.30
C GLY A 112 0.74 12.72 1.16
N VAL A 113 1.91 13.32 1.20
CA VAL A 113 3.13 12.82 1.85
C VAL A 113 3.93 14.02 2.33
N GLY A 114 4.73 13.85 3.38
CA GLY A 114 5.67 14.87 3.86
C GLY A 114 6.89 14.97 2.95
N GLU A 115 7.93 14.19 3.26
CA GLU A 115 9.14 14.12 2.44
C GLU A 115 9.21 12.79 1.70
N VAL A 116 9.64 12.80 0.43
CA VAL A 116 9.97 11.61 -0.35
C VAL A 116 11.40 11.73 -0.86
N LYS A 117 12.19 10.68 -0.69
CA LYS A 117 13.56 10.58 -1.21
C LYS A 117 13.69 9.36 -2.11
N PHE A 118 14.23 9.56 -3.31
CA PHE A 118 14.62 8.50 -4.23
C PHE A 118 16.16 8.48 -4.32
N THR A 119 16.77 7.38 -3.85
CA THR A 119 18.25 7.22 -3.77
C THR A 119 18.78 6.01 -4.54
N GLY A 120 17.88 5.33 -5.25
CA GLY A 120 18.16 4.20 -6.11
C GLY A 120 17.01 3.99 -7.09
N GLN A 121 16.96 2.82 -7.71
CA GLN A 121 16.01 2.52 -8.78
C GLN A 121 15.74 1.02 -8.86
N VAL A 122 14.62 0.65 -9.49
CA VAL A 122 14.26 -0.74 -9.79
C VAL A 122 14.42 -0.96 -11.30
N LEU A 123 15.32 -1.88 -11.66
CA LEU A 123 15.60 -2.25 -13.04
C LEU A 123 14.86 -3.56 -13.41
N PRO A 124 14.67 -3.86 -14.72
CA PRO A 124 14.08 -5.12 -15.18
C PRO A 124 14.81 -6.38 -14.73
N THR A 125 16.08 -6.24 -14.33
CA THR A 125 16.94 -7.33 -13.85
C THR A 125 16.73 -7.66 -12.37
N ALA A 126 16.10 -6.77 -11.62
CA ALA A 126 15.78 -6.99 -10.21
C ALA A 126 14.83 -8.18 -10.04
N LYS A 127 14.72 -8.68 -8.80
CA LYS A 127 13.85 -9.83 -8.50
C LYS A 127 12.66 -9.44 -7.66
N LYS A 128 12.86 -8.59 -6.66
CA LYS A 128 11.81 -8.29 -5.70
C LYS A 128 11.92 -6.87 -5.18
N VAL A 129 10.78 -6.19 -5.16
CA VAL A 129 10.58 -4.98 -4.36
C VAL A 129 9.87 -5.36 -3.07
N THR A 130 10.33 -4.83 -1.95
CA THR A 130 9.71 -4.98 -0.62
C THR A 130 9.30 -3.60 -0.12
N TYR A 131 8.05 -3.49 0.32
CA TYR A 131 7.49 -2.29 0.93
C TYR A 131 7.35 -2.51 2.43
N ARG A 132 7.86 -1.59 3.24
CA ARG A 132 7.71 -1.62 4.70
C ARG A 132 7.03 -0.34 5.17
N ILE A 133 5.89 -0.49 5.84
CA ILE A 133 5.07 0.63 6.30
C ILE A 133 5.01 0.61 7.82
N HIS A 134 5.38 1.73 8.43
CA HIS A 134 5.35 1.94 9.87
C HIS A 134 4.25 2.94 10.22
N MET A 135 3.13 2.43 10.72
CA MET A 135 1.99 3.27 11.09
C MET A 135 2.39 4.18 12.26
N LYS A 136 2.21 5.48 12.08
CA LYS A 136 2.61 6.54 13.03
C LYS A 136 1.40 7.10 13.80
N ARG A 137 0.25 7.16 13.13
CA ARG A 137 -1.03 7.57 13.73
C ARG A 137 -2.19 6.95 12.97
N VAL A 138 -3.18 6.49 13.72
CA VAL A 138 -4.42 5.93 13.17
C VAL A 138 -5.58 6.61 13.87
N ILE A 139 -6.52 7.13 13.10
CA ILE A 139 -7.77 7.74 13.57
C ILE A 139 -8.89 6.92 12.94
N ASN A 140 -9.70 6.22 13.75
CA ASN A 140 -10.85 5.44 13.28
C ASN A 140 -12.11 5.86 14.05
N ARG A 141 -12.63 7.04 13.72
CA ARG A 141 -13.86 7.62 14.32
C ARG A 141 -14.75 8.16 13.18
N LYS A 142 -15.37 9.34 13.36
CA LYS A 142 -16.12 10.02 12.28
C LYS A 142 -15.25 10.32 11.04
N LEU A 143 -13.97 10.63 11.27
CA LEU A 143 -12.94 10.69 10.24
C LEU A 143 -12.07 9.43 10.38
N VAL A 144 -11.86 8.71 9.28
CA VAL A 144 -10.93 7.59 9.22
C VAL A 144 -9.68 8.03 8.46
N MET A 145 -8.52 8.00 9.12
CA MET A 145 -7.24 8.46 8.55
C MET A 145 -6.06 7.68 9.13
N GLY A 146 -5.12 7.32 8.26
CA GLY A 146 -3.82 6.76 8.60
C GLY A 146 -2.70 7.72 8.25
N MET A 147 -1.69 7.79 9.13
CA MET A 147 -0.40 8.39 8.86
C MET A 147 0.70 7.36 9.07
N ALA A 148 1.66 7.28 8.15
CA ALA A 148 2.76 6.32 8.23
C ALA A 148 4.06 6.88 7.66
N ASP A 149 5.18 6.31 8.08
CA ASP A 149 6.44 6.39 7.34
C ASP A 149 6.61 5.07 6.57
N GLY A 150 7.27 5.13 5.42
CA GLY A 150 7.43 3.97 4.54
C GLY A 150 8.81 3.90 3.89
N GLU A 151 9.23 2.68 3.60
CA GLU A 151 10.47 2.36 2.92
C GLU A 151 10.20 1.43 1.75
N VAL A 152 10.92 1.63 0.65
CA VAL A 152 10.93 0.73 -0.50
C VAL A 152 12.34 0.19 -0.68
N GLU A 153 12.44 -1.13 -0.68
CA GLU A 153 13.67 -1.90 -0.83
C GLU A 153 13.61 -2.68 -2.14
N VAL A 154 14.73 -2.75 -2.87
CA VAL A 154 14.90 -3.66 -4.01
C VAL A 154 16.04 -4.60 -3.72
N ASP A 155 15.79 -5.91 -3.79
CA ASP A 155 16.77 -6.98 -3.58
C ASP A 155 17.69 -6.77 -2.36
N GLY A 156 17.11 -6.33 -1.23
CA GLY A 156 17.84 -6.11 0.04
C GLY A 156 18.44 -4.71 0.23
N ARG A 157 18.26 -3.79 -0.72
CA ARG A 157 18.73 -2.39 -0.60
C ARG A 157 17.58 -1.40 -0.56
N VAL A 158 17.48 -0.62 0.52
CA VAL A 158 16.54 0.51 0.61
C VAL A 158 16.90 1.56 -0.44
N ILE A 159 15.92 1.91 -1.27
CA ILE A 159 16.07 2.88 -2.35
C ILE A 159 15.17 4.10 -2.15
N TYR A 160 13.98 3.93 -1.56
CA TYR A 160 13.04 5.03 -1.32
C TYR A 160 12.68 5.12 0.16
N THR A 161 12.49 6.34 0.64
CA THR A 161 11.90 6.62 1.95
C THR A 161 10.83 7.68 1.81
N ALA A 162 9.70 7.50 2.49
CA ALA A 162 8.62 8.48 2.57
C ALA A 162 8.25 8.73 4.03
N THR A 163 8.10 9.99 4.42
CA THR A 163 7.65 10.38 5.76
C THR A 163 6.26 10.98 5.69
N ASP A 164 5.45 10.74 6.73
CA ASP A 164 4.11 11.30 6.86
C ASP A 164 3.21 11.08 5.62
N LEU A 165 3.24 9.85 5.06
CA LEU A 165 2.22 9.36 4.13
C LEU A 165 0.84 9.50 4.78
N LYS A 166 -0.14 10.07 4.08
CA LYS A 166 -1.50 10.26 4.60
C LYS A 166 -2.53 9.64 3.67
N VAL A 167 -3.44 8.85 4.23
CA VAL A 167 -4.60 8.30 3.53
C VAL A 167 -5.83 8.45 4.41
N GLY A 168 -6.96 8.83 3.80
CA GLY A 168 -8.26 8.87 4.46
C GLY A 168 -9.26 7.93 3.79
N LEU A 169 -10.27 7.48 4.54
CA LEU A 169 -11.44 6.79 4.00
C LEU A 169 -12.66 7.71 4.07
N PHE A 170 -13.42 7.76 2.97
CA PHE A 170 -14.52 8.71 2.80
C PHE A 170 -15.80 8.00 2.36
N GLN A 171 -16.91 8.30 3.02
CA GLN A 171 -18.23 7.77 2.67
C GLN A 171 -18.75 8.40 1.37
N ASP A 172 -18.54 9.70 1.22
CA ASP A 172 -18.85 10.46 0.02
C ASP A 172 -17.57 11.12 -0.52
N THR A 173 -17.30 10.89 -1.80
CA THR A 173 -16.12 11.44 -2.50
C THR A 173 -16.49 12.49 -3.54
N SER A 174 -17.75 12.91 -3.61
CA SER A 174 -18.21 13.94 -4.56
C SER A 174 -17.77 15.36 -4.21
N THR A 175 -17.34 15.57 -2.97
CA THR A 175 -16.93 16.87 -2.41
C THR A 175 -15.40 17.07 -2.36
N PHE A 176 -14.65 16.13 -2.93
CA PHE A 176 -13.20 16.19 -3.06
C PHE A 176 -12.73 17.13 -4.17
#